data_AF-A0A8T3SAM8-F1
#
_entry.id   AF-A0A8T3SAM8-F1
#
_cell.length_a   1.000
_cell.length_b   1.000
_cell.length_c   1.000
_cell.angle_alpha   90.00
_cell.angle_beta   90.00
_cell.angle_gamma   90.00
#
_symmetry.space_group_name_H-M   'P 1'
#
loop_
_entity.id
_entity.type
_entity.pdbx_description
1 polymer ?
#
loop_
_entity_poly.entity_id
_entity_poly.type
_entity_poly.pdbx_seq_one_letter_code
_entity_poly.pdbx_strand_id
1 'polypeptide(L)'
;MAYSHEAQTSTGSMTLTADDSTGSNAGWNVTILTSAFVYSGGNSGDNISASRFRLSSAAAPAMIAGEAVDGEDGPMVPSISPVGTLDSARKTVQGNADFGNGTYSQALGVSLSIPAQSAAGAYTGTLTTSITAAPQATRS
;
A
#
# COMPACT_ATOMS: atom_id res chain seq x y z
N MET A 1 12.52 -28.24 -18.27
CA MET A 1 11.73 -27.17 -17.63
C MET A 1 12.69 -26.33 -16.81
N ALA A 2 12.76 -25.02 -17.06
CA ALA A 2 13.70 -24.14 -16.38
C ALA A 2 13.10 -23.71 -15.03
N TYR A 3 13.63 -24.27 -13.94
CA TYR A 3 13.38 -23.75 -12.60
C TYR A 3 14.37 -22.61 -12.37
N SER A 4 13.91 -21.47 -11.81
CA SER A 4 14.86 -20.53 -11.20
C SER A 4 15.39 -21.18 -9.93
N HIS A 5 16.65 -21.63 -9.95
CA HIS A 5 17.30 -22.19 -8.77
C HIS A 5 17.69 -21.12 -7.75
N GLU A 6 17.62 -19.85 -8.14
CA GLU A 6 17.95 -18.71 -7.31
C GLU A 6 16.69 -17.97 -6.86
N ALA A 7 16.76 -17.38 -5.66
CA ALA A 7 15.76 -16.43 -5.21
C ALA A 7 15.83 -15.17 -6.08
N GLN A 8 14.67 -14.63 -6.42
CA GLN A 8 14.58 -13.41 -7.23
C GLN A 8 13.89 -12.30 -6.43
N THR A 9 14.38 -11.07 -6.60
CA THR A 9 13.66 -9.89 -6.14
C THR A 9 13.16 -9.11 -7.35
N SER A 10 11.85 -8.85 -7.39
CA SER A 10 11.24 -7.92 -8.33
C SER A 10 10.93 -6.61 -7.60
N THR A 11 11.21 -5.48 -8.23
CA THR A 11 10.92 -4.15 -7.69
C THR A 11 10.09 -3.36 -8.69
N GLY A 12 9.33 -2.39 -8.17
CA GLY A 12 8.51 -1.51 -8.99
C GLY A 12 7.99 -0.32 -8.22
N SER A 13 7.18 0.48 -8.89
CA SER A 13 6.46 1.61 -8.32
C SER A 13 4.97 1.49 -8.60
N MET A 14 4.14 1.86 -7.64
CA MET A 14 2.70 2.04 -7.78
C MET A 14 2.34 3.50 -7.53
N THR A 15 1.28 3.98 -8.16
CA THR A 15 0.66 5.27 -7.83
C THR A 15 -0.64 5.00 -7.09
N LEU A 16 -0.72 5.45 -5.85
CA LEU A 16 -1.94 5.48 -5.06
C LEU A 16 -2.64 6.82 -5.30
N THR A 17 -3.95 6.79 -5.55
CA THR A 17 -4.81 7.98 -5.54
C THR A 17 -5.83 7.84 -4.42
N ALA A 18 -5.99 8.88 -3.62
CA ALA A 18 -6.98 8.97 -2.54
C ALA A 18 -7.86 10.19 -2.77
N ASP A 19 -9.16 10.07 -2.52
CA ASP A 19 -10.13 11.14 -2.69
C ASP A 19 -11.02 11.22 -1.45
N ASP A 20 -10.89 12.32 -0.70
CA ASP A 20 -11.79 12.68 0.41
C ASP A 20 -12.51 14.01 0.11
N SER A 21 -12.90 14.23 -1.14
CA SER A 21 -13.75 15.37 -1.51
C SER A 21 -15.17 15.30 -0.91
N THR A 22 -15.42 14.39 0.05
CA THR A 22 -16.69 14.25 0.75
C THR A 22 -16.98 15.47 1.64
N GLY A 23 -15.93 16.18 2.05
CA GLY A 23 -16.03 17.37 2.90
C GLY A 23 -16.52 17.10 4.32
N SER A 24 -16.40 15.86 4.80
CA SER A 24 -16.81 15.49 6.15
C SER A 24 -15.91 16.10 7.24
N ASN A 25 -14.67 16.49 6.88
CA ASN A 25 -13.64 17.03 7.77
C ASN A 25 -13.34 16.15 8.99
N ALA A 26 -13.73 14.87 8.97
CA ALA A 26 -13.53 13.95 10.09
C ALA A 26 -12.08 13.44 10.20
N GLY A 27 -11.26 13.69 9.17
CA GLY A 27 -9.97 13.04 8.96
C GLY A 27 -10.14 11.65 8.35
N TRP A 28 -9.08 11.15 7.75
CA TRP A 28 -9.10 9.89 7.01
C TRP A 28 -7.74 9.21 7.00
N ASN A 29 -7.74 7.91 6.72
CA ASN A 29 -6.51 7.16 6.48
C ASN A 29 -6.69 6.23 5.30
N VAL A 30 -5.61 6.02 4.55
CA VAL A 30 -5.52 4.94 3.56
C VAL A 30 -4.67 3.81 4.11
N THR A 31 -5.20 2.60 4.01
CA THR A 31 -4.51 1.37 4.39
C THR A 31 -4.36 0.43 3.19
N ILE A 32 -3.23 -0.26 3.12
CA ILE A 32 -2.91 -1.24 2.08
C ILE A 32 -2.56 -2.58 2.72
N LEU A 33 -3.10 -3.67 2.17
CA LEU A 33 -2.85 -5.06 2.55
C LEU A 33 -2.83 -5.92 1.28
N THR A 34 -2.07 -7.02 1.26
CA THR A 34 -2.13 -8.01 0.19
C THR A 34 -2.51 -9.40 0.71
N SER A 35 -3.14 -10.20 -0.14
CA SER A 35 -3.22 -11.65 0.05
C SER A 35 -1.90 -12.33 -0.32
N ALA A 36 -1.77 -13.62 0.00
CA ALA A 36 -0.77 -14.47 -0.66
C ALA A 36 -0.99 -14.49 -2.17
N PHE A 37 0.08 -14.71 -2.92
CA PHE A 37 0.05 -14.88 -4.37
C PHE A 37 -0.16 -16.37 -4.66
N VAL A 38 -1.35 -16.71 -5.12
CA VAL A 38 -1.78 -18.07 -5.40
C VAL A 38 -1.22 -18.52 -6.74
N TYR A 39 -0.51 -19.63 -6.73
CA TYR A 39 0.01 -20.24 -7.94
C TYR A 39 -1.11 -20.94 -8.72
N SER A 40 -1.14 -20.75 -10.04
CA SER A 40 -2.17 -21.33 -10.94
C SER A 40 -1.59 -21.93 -12.23
N GLY A 41 -0.28 -22.17 -12.28
CA GLY A 41 0.37 -22.82 -13.42
C GLY A 41 0.16 -24.34 -13.46
N GLY A 42 0.58 -24.97 -14.56
CA GLY A 42 0.40 -26.42 -14.78
C GLY A 42 1.35 -27.33 -13.99
N ASN A 43 2.39 -26.79 -13.37
CA ASN A 43 3.31 -27.55 -12.48
C ASN A 43 2.79 -27.60 -11.03
N SER A 44 3.33 -28.43 -10.16
CA SER A 44 3.00 -28.42 -8.72
C SER A 44 3.75 -27.29 -7.98
N GLY A 45 3.36 -26.04 -8.19
CA GLY A 45 3.97 -24.87 -7.55
C GLY A 45 3.31 -24.47 -6.22
N ASP A 46 4.12 -24.01 -5.27
CA ASP A 46 3.66 -23.43 -4.00
C ASP A 46 3.24 -21.96 -4.15
N ASN A 47 2.32 -21.51 -3.29
CA ASN A 47 1.96 -20.10 -3.17
C ASN A 47 3.11 -19.26 -2.60
N ILE A 48 3.20 -18.00 -3.02
CA ILE A 48 4.13 -17.04 -2.42
C ILE A 48 3.40 -16.27 -1.32
N SER A 49 3.91 -16.34 -0.08
CA SER A 49 3.32 -15.65 1.08
C SER A 49 3.21 -14.13 0.87
N ALA A 50 2.14 -13.52 1.41
CA ALA A 50 1.96 -12.06 1.46
C ALA A 50 3.14 -11.34 2.12
N SER A 51 3.81 -11.99 3.09
CA SER A 51 4.99 -11.45 3.78
C SER A 51 6.20 -11.24 2.87
N ARG A 52 6.15 -11.75 1.63
CA ARG A 52 7.17 -11.54 0.60
C ARG A 52 6.95 -10.30 -0.24
N PHE A 53 5.76 -9.70 -0.17
CA PHE A 53 5.47 -8.43 -0.82
C PHE A 53 5.48 -7.31 0.20
N ARG A 54 6.21 -6.23 -0.10
CA ARG A 54 6.39 -5.10 0.81
C ARG A 54 6.33 -3.77 0.10
N LEU A 55 5.91 -2.75 0.84
CA LEU A 55 6.21 -1.37 0.51
C LEU A 55 7.67 -1.10 0.89
N SER A 56 8.49 -0.70 -0.08
CA SER A 56 9.88 -0.29 0.13
C SER A 56 10.03 1.21 0.36
N SER A 57 9.07 2.01 -0.10
CA SER A 57 9.04 3.46 0.11
C SER A 57 7.61 3.99 -0.02
N ALA A 58 7.34 5.11 0.65
CA ALA A 58 6.13 5.91 0.47
C ALA A 58 6.56 7.38 0.34
N ALA A 59 6.27 8.02 -0.78
CA ALA A 59 6.55 9.43 -0.99
C ALA A 59 5.53 10.31 -0.24
N ALA A 60 5.86 11.60 -0.04
CA ALA A 60 4.87 12.57 0.42
C ALA A 60 3.69 12.62 -0.58
N PRO A 61 2.43 12.65 -0.10
CA PRO A 61 1.29 12.89 -0.97
C PRO A 61 1.42 14.22 -1.70
N ALA A 62 0.97 14.26 -2.95
CA ALA A 62 0.87 15.47 -3.77
C ALA A 62 -0.59 15.74 -4.09
N MET A 63 -1.04 16.97 -3.83
CA MET A 63 -2.38 17.45 -4.18
C MET A 63 -2.58 17.38 -5.70
N ILE A 64 -3.69 16.76 -6.11
CA ILE A 64 -4.21 16.82 -7.48
C ILE A 64 -5.28 17.91 -7.58
N ALA A 65 -6.19 17.96 -6.60
CA ALA A 65 -7.27 18.93 -6.50
C ALA A 65 -7.74 19.09 -5.05
N GLY A 66 -8.35 20.23 -4.71
CA GLY A 66 -8.89 20.51 -3.38
C GLY A 66 -7.92 21.28 -2.49
N GLU A 67 -7.87 20.90 -1.21
CA GLU A 67 -7.03 21.53 -0.19
C GLU A 67 -5.54 21.21 -0.39
N ALA A 68 -4.68 22.20 -0.13
CA ALA A 68 -3.23 22.00 -0.16
C ALA A 68 -2.78 20.99 0.91
N VAL A 69 -1.68 20.29 0.65
CA VAL A 69 -1.07 19.40 1.64
C VAL A 69 -0.48 20.23 2.77
N ASP A 70 -0.90 19.97 4.00
CA ASP A 70 -0.23 20.42 5.20
C ASP A 70 0.82 19.39 5.63
N GLY A 71 2.04 19.84 5.93
CA GLY A 71 3.16 18.96 6.28
C GLY A 71 3.03 18.30 7.65
N GLU A 72 2.21 18.87 8.54
CA GLU A 72 2.02 18.42 9.93
C GLU A 72 0.64 17.76 10.13
N ASP A 73 -0.38 18.24 9.43
CA ASP A 73 -1.77 17.77 9.60
C ASP A 73 -2.34 17.00 8.38
N GLY A 74 -1.69 17.11 7.22
CA GLY A 74 -1.83 16.20 6.10
C GLY A 74 -2.52 16.77 4.87
N PRO A 75 -2.71 15.94 3.82
CA PRO A 75 -2.38 14.52 3.79
C PRO A 75 -0.89 14.21 3.81
N MET A 76 -0.46 13.35 4.71
CA MET A 76 0.96 13.04 4.96
C MET A 76 1.24 11.53 4.94
N VAL A 77 2.52 11.17 4.89
CA VAL A 77 2.97 9.80 5.22
C VAL A 77 2.91 9.65 6.75
N PRO A 78 2.16 8.68 7.30
CA PRO A 78 2.09 8.48 8.75
C PRO A 78 3.45 8.09 9.34
N SER A 79 3.76 8.55 10.55
CA SER A 79 5.00 8.22 11.26
C SER A 79 5.07 6.76 11.72
N ILE A 80 3.93 6.07 11.83
CA ILE A 80 3.85 4.68 12.30
C ILE A 80 3.56 3.75 11.13
N SER A 81 4.53 2.88 10.83
CA SER A 81 4.38 1.75 9.91
C SER A 81 3.88 2.09 8.47
N PRO A 82 4.39 3.14 7.80
CA PRO A 82 3.99 3.46 6.43
C PRO A 82 4.55 2.48 5.38
N VAL A 83 5.60 1.75 5.75
CA VAL A 83 6.29 0.78 4.88
C VAL A 83 6.48 -0.55 5.61
N GLY A 84 6.84 -1.60 4.87
CA GLY A 84 7.00 -2.95 5.39
C GLY A 84 6.18 -3.99 4.63
N THR A 85 6.19 -5.21 5.13
CA THR A 85 5.46 -6.34 4.53
C THR A 85 3.95 -6.08 4.55
N LEU A 86 3.27 -6.51 3.48
CA LEU A 86 1.84 -6.27 3.27
C LEU A 86 0.97 -7.47 3.69
N ASP A 87 1.50 -8.39 4.50
CA ASP A 87 0.75 -9.42 5.24
C ASP A 87 0.01 -8.86 6.47
N SER A 88 0.27 -7.60 6.80
CA SER A 88 -0.46 -6.79 7.76
C SER A 88 -0.78 -5.44 7.13
N ALA A 89 -1.91 -4.84 7.52
CA ALA A 89 -2.34 -3.57 6.95
C ALA A 89 -1.33 -2.45 7.28
N ARG A 90 -0.88 -1.72 6.25
CA ARG A 90 0.02 -0.57 6.38
C ARG A 90 -0.75 0.70 6.10
N LYS A 91 -0.66 1.67 7.00
CA LYS A 91 -1.27 2.99 6.82
C LYS A 91 -0.30 3.87 6.02
N THR A 92 -0.63 4.18 4.77
CA THR A 92 0.30 4.88 3.86
C THR A 92 0.01 6.37 3.70
N VAL A 93 -1.23 6.78 3.97
CA VAL A 93 -1.67 8.19 3.97
C VAL A 93 -2.56 8.44 5.18
N GLN A 94 -2.40 9.63 5.77
CA GLN A 94 -3.26 10.15 6.83
C GLN A 94 -3.56 11.63 6.57
N GLY A 95 -4.83 12.01 6.68
CA GLY A 95 -5.28 13.39 6.87
C GLY A 95 -5.93 13.52 8.23
N ASN A 96 -5.51 14.50 9.03
CA ASN A 96 -6.15 14.81 10.31
C ASN A 96 -7.51 15.48 10.08
N ALA A 97 -8.31 15.62 11.14
CA ALA A 97 -9.57 16.34 11.06
C ALA A 97 -9.34 17.78 10.55
N ASP A 98 -10.26 18.29 9.74
CA ASP A 98 -10.19 19.58 9.04
C ASP A 98 -9.10 19.72 7.97
N PHE A 99 -8.32 18.67 7.67
CA PHE A 99 -7.30 18.66 6.62
C PHE A 99 -7.51 17.53 5.61
N GLY A 100 -7.02 17.76 4.39
CA GLY A 100 -7.02 16.75 3.35
C GLY A 100 -8.35 16.61 2.62
N ASN A 101 -9.13 17.68 2.52
CA ASN A 101 -10.35 17.72 1.72
C ASN A 101 -9.99 17.90 0.23
N GLY A 102 -9.80 16.79 -0.46
CA GLY A 102 -9.42 16.81 -1.87
C GLY A 102 -8.99 15.46 -2.40
N THR A 103 -8.37 15.51 -3.57
CA THR A 103 -7.79 14.35 -4.25
C THR A 103 -6.28 14.45 -4.25
N TYR A 104 -5.60 13.36 -3.85
CA TYR A 104 -4.16 13.31 -3.66
C TYR A 104 -3.57 12.08 -4.33
N SER A 105 -2.33 12.21 -4.81
CA SER A 105 -1.53 11.10 -5.35
C SER A 105 -0.32 10.81 -4.47
N GLN A 106 0.09 9.55 -4.38
CA GLN A 106 1.28 9.13 -3.67
C GLN A 106 2.02 8.07 -4.48
N ALA A 107 3.32 8.27 -4.68
CA ALA A 107 4.19 7.23 -5.24
C ALA A 107 4.60 6.24 -4.14
N LEU A 108 4.38 4.95 -4.39
CA LEU A 108 4.73 3.84 -3.51
C LEU A 108 5.77 2.96 -4.20
N GLY A 109 6.91 2.74 -3.54
CA GLY A 109 7.88 1.72 -3.97
C GLY A 109 7.44 0.36 -3.47
N VAL A 110 7.51 -0.66 -4.33
CA VAL A 110 7.17 -2.04 -3.97
C VAL A 110 8.29 -3.01 -4.28
N SER A 111 8.33 -4.09 -3.52
CA SER A 111 9.25 -5.20 -3.76
C SER A 111 8.59 -6.55 -3.45
N LEU A 112 8.76 -7.51 -4.35
CA LEU A 112 8.34 -8.90 -4.19
C LEU A 112 9.59 -9.81 -4.16
N SER A 113 9.76 -10.55 -3.07
CA SER A 113 10.78 -11.59 -2.95
C SER A 113 10.19 -12.95 -3.37
N ILE A 114 10.60 -13.45 -4.53
CA ILE A 114 10.23 -14.77 -5.05
C ILE A 114 11.24 -15.79 -4.49
N PRO A 115 10.82 -16.78 -3.68
CA PRO A 115 11.72 -17.81 -3.17
C PRO A 115 12.42 -18.58 -4.29
N ALA A 116 13.63 -19.08 -3.99
CA ALA A 116 14.28 -20.07 -4.86
C ALA A 116 13.35 -21.27 -5.07
N GLN A 117 13.47 -21.94 -6.22
CA GLN A 117 12.66 -23.12 -6.57
C GLN A 117 11.16 -22.87 -6.73
N SER A 118 10.70 -21.62 -6.70
CA SER A 118 9.32 -21.28 -7.09
C SER A 118 9.05 -21.78 -8.50
N ALA A 119 7.90 -22.44 -8.70
CA ALA A 119 7.53 -22.98 -10.00
C ALA A 119 7.33 -21.85 -11.01
N ALA A 120 7.83 -22.02 -12.24
CA ALA A 120 7.52 -21.09 -13.32
C ALA A 120 6.02 -21.18 -13.64
N GLY A 121 5.33 -20.03 -13.64
CA GLY A 121 3.90 -19.95 -13.93
C GLY A 121 3.27 -18.64 -13.45
N ALA A 122 1.95 -18.59 -13.53
CA ALA A 122 1.16 -17.44 -13.08
C ALA A 122 0.91 -17.49 -11.57
N TYR A 123 1.08 -16.34 -10.93
CA TYR A 123 0.84 -16.10 -9.52
C TYR A 123 -0.12 -14.91 -9.38
N THR A 124 -1.24 -15.09 -8.68
CA THR A 124 -2.26 -14.05 -8.52
C THR A 124 -2.45 -13.71 -7.05
N GLY A 125 -2.28 -12.44 -6.69
CA GLY A 125 -2.60 -11.91 -5.37
C GLY A 125 -3.61 -10.76 -5.46
N THR A 126 -4.30 -10.48 -4.37
CA THR A 126 -5.22 -9.35 -4.24
C THR A 126 -4.58 -8.27 -3.38
N LEU A 127 -4.40 -7.07 -3.94
CA LEU A 127 -4.05 -5.87 -3.18
C LEU A 127 -5.33 -5.15 -2.77
N THR A 128 -5.59 -5.06 -1.48
CA THR A 128 -6.72 -4.32 -0.93
C THR A 128 -6.25 -2.96 -0.46
N THR A 129 -6.89 -1.91 -0.98
CA THR A 129 -6.69 -0.53 -0.53
C THR A 129 -8.01 -0.04 0.08
N SER A 130 -7.98 0.49 1.29
CA SER A 130 -9.15 1.02 1.98
C SER A 130 -8.91 2.45 2.41
N ILE A 131 -9.86 3.34 2.10
CA ILE A 131 -9.96 4.67 2.69
C ILE A 131 -11.06 4.65 3.74
N THR A 132 -10.75 5.11 4.94
CA THR A 132 -11.69 5.13 6.06
C THR A 132 -11.61 6.46 6.79
N ALA A 133 -12.76 7.01 7.18
CA ALA A 133 -12.80 8.12 8.12
C ALA A 133 -12.09 7.72 9.43
N ALA A 134 -11.23 8.58 9.94
CA ALA A 134 -10.58 8.36 11.23
C ALA A 134 -11.58 8.68 12.36
N PRO A 135 -11.65 7.88 13.44
CA PRO A 135 -12.39 8.28 14.64
C PRO A 135 -11.77 9.56 15.20
N GLN A 136 -12.60 10.52 15.61
CA GLN A 136 -12.10 11.75 16.21
C GLN A 136 -11.40 11.43 17.53
N ALA A 137 -10.10 11.71 17.62
CA ALA A 137 -9.45 11.85 18.92
C ALA A 137 -9.95 13.18 19.51
N THR A 138 -11.02 13.14 20.29
CA THR A 138 -11.45 14.28 21.11
C THR A 138 -10.27 14.68 21.99
N ARG A 139 -9.64 15.82 21.70
CA ARG A 139 -8.70 16.45 22.62
C ARG A 139 -9.52 16.96 23.81
N SER A 140 -9.34 16.31 24.96
CA SER A 140 -9.80 16.77 26.28
C SER A 140 -8.94 17.92 26.79
#